data_AF-A0A6G9ICP2-F1
#
_entry.id   AF-A0A6G9ICP2-F1
#
_cell.length_a   1.000
_cell.length_b   1.000
_cell.length_c   1.000
_cell.angle_alpha   90.00
_cell.angle_beta   90.00
_cell.angle_gamma   90.00
#
_symmetry.space_group_name_H-M   'P 1'
#
loop_
_entity.id
_entity.type
_entity.pdbx_description
1 polymer ?
#
loop_
_entity_poly.entity_id
_entity_poly.type
_entity_poly.pdbx_seq_one_letter_code
_entity_poly.pdbx_strand_id
1 'polypeptide(L)'
;MFHHPDQPDVGGLISYLYNLDALKYSPKNMTHSVNMNKINEFNQYITPALMQKLINSDFVQNLQNYEYQYVGNKYTYLFEQDQVNHTIRISLAKSYRNTDKEDDFEIYHYILTHQSAVELFYQSHISIGDNFIFSQQSLQNQPEKHYEQALARFKELVMDLEVAEQNYQQQKQDRAEDFKRRIALLNTPRTFKAQTIQFSDYTFDIIDAVHAFSYIKELHGVGSDEKLYDAYSFELAETNSCFLLAKDDVNLSKFDLSEISEQITDFEVQGIIFLKNLHIQTYLMCEDLDFSPAVIVLGNLSAKNMHFCGHTHYIGGNVRGELIYAKYNHGKLHVHGGLYVSSIIAVDMKCYIGKMHAASIISRNDIYAIDDLLDEQNHEIKKLSLYPSTHIVQDILMDDISTEVLWDMDFPEDSDVIDAIINNKSVIDTTKNSNYSEFTLDIDARFNKLFNHPVMQAELPVRCKIFLNEGSETCYFYNHYVYQEHPYREIGFEDTDYHYRLRIINRIDTKEYVAYLEYLTEDNQSETYHFISQITDNFTSTKAAKLALNKAIETFYYQHPNVYKR
;
A
#
# COMPACT_ATOMS: atom_id res chain seq x y z
N MET A 1 16.91 2.93 -10.75
CA MET A 1 17.52 1.71 -11.34
C MET A 1 17.77 1.98 -12.82
N PHE A 2 19.02 1.94 -13.30
CA PHE A 2 19.35 2.12 -14.73
C PHE A 2 19.40 0.75 -15.41
N HIS A 3 18.52 0.50 -16.39
CA HIS A 3 18.58 -0.70 -17.22
C HIS A 3 19.82 -0.64 -18.12
N HIS A 4 20.72 -1.61 -17.96
CA HIS A 4 21.81 -1.83 -18.90
C HIS A 4 21.23 -2.52 -20.14
N PRO A 5 21.46 -2.00 -21.38
CA PRO A 5 20.83 -2.51 -22.61
C PRO A 5 21.22 -3.96 -23.01
N ASP A 6 22.11 -4.60 -22.24
CA ASP A 6 22.53 -5.99 -22.42
C ASP A 6 22.01 -6.93 -21.33
N GLN A 7 21.17 -6.43 -20.40
CA GLN A 7 20.51 -7.27 -19.40
C GLN A 7 19.11 -7.70 -19.91
N PRO A 8 18.79 -9.00 -19.88
CA PRO A 8 17.47 -9.49 -20.28
C PRO A 8 16.36 -8.88 -19.42
N ASP A 9 15.16 -8.71 -19.98
CA ASP A 9 14.01 -8.13 -19.30
C ASP A 9 13.59 -8.95 -18.08
N VAL A 10 14.06 -8.52 -16.90
CA VAL A 10 13.75 -9.12 -15.61
C VAL A 10 12.28 -8.89 -15.25
N GLY A 11 11.66 -7.78 -15.71
CA GLY A 11 10.27 -7.45 -15.43
C GLY A 11 9.30 -8.42 -16.09
N GLY A 12 9.51 -8.76 -17.36
CA GLY A 12 8.73 -9.78 -18.07
C GLY A 12 8.84 -11.18 -17.45
N LEU A 13 10.03 -11.56 -16.95
CA LEU A 13 10.25 -12.83 -16.24
C LEU A 13 9.50 -12.88 -14.90
N ILE A 14 9.44 -11.75 -14.19
CA ILE A 14 8.73 -11.64 -12.91
C ILE A 14 7.24 -11.88 -13.12
N SER A 15 6.59 -11.13 -14.03
CA SER A 15 5.16 -11.32 -14.35
C SER A 15 4.86 -12.73 -14.87
N TYR A 16 5.80 -13.35 -15.59
CA TYR A 16 5.67 -14.73 -16.08
C TYR A 16 5.63 -15.78 -14.96
N LEU A 17 6.45 -15.64 -13.91
CA LEU A 17 6.47 -16.57 -12.79
C LEU A 17 5.19 -16.52 -11.95
N TYR A 18 4.59 -15.33 -11.78
CA TYR A 18 3.32 -15.15 -11.06
C TYR A 18 2.11 -15.72 -11.82
N ASN A 19 2.04 -15.53 -13.13
CA ASN A 19 0.91 -16.03 -13.92
C ASN A 19 0.84 -17.56 -14.01
N LEU A 20 1.92 -18.28 -13.68
CA LEU A 20 1.93 -19.74 -13.60
C LEU A 20 1.08 -20.28 -12.43
N ASP A 21 0.86 -19.50 -11.37
CA ASP A 21 0.03 -19.90 -10.22
C ASP A 21 -1.47 -19.98 -10.54
N ALA A 22 -1.95 -19.19 -11.51
CA ALA A 22 -3.34 -19.25 -11.96
C ALA A 22 -3.68 -20.57 -12.70
N LEU A 23 -2.67 -21.26 -13.22
CA LEU A 23 -2.80 -22.55 -13.88
C LEU A 23 -2.61 -23.68 -12.86
N LYS A 24 -3.67 -24.01 -12.09
CA LYS A 24 -3.68 -25.14 -11.14
C LYS A 24 -3.14 -26.43 -11.78
N TYR A 25 -1.90 -26.80 -11.47
CA TYR A 25 -1.28 -28.03 -11.94
C TYR A 25 -1.91 -29.25 -11.25
N SER A 26 -2.43 -30.20 -12.03
CA SER A 26 -2.78 -31.55 -11.54
C SER A 26 -1.73 -32.54 -12.09
N PRO A 27 -0.85 -33.14 -11.25
CA PRO A 27 0.27 -34.00 -11.70
C PRO A 27 -0.12 -35.33 -12.36
N LYS A 28 -1.37 -35.52 -12.78
CA LYS A 28 -1.98 -36.85 -12.87
C LYS A 28 -1.49 -37.80 -13.97
N ASN A 29 -0.61 -37.44 -14.91
CA ASN A 29 -0.32 -38.33 -16.05
C ASN A 29 1.11 -38.24 -16.66
N MET A 30 2.20 -38.32 -15.87
CA MET A 30 3.55 -38.43 -16.45
C MET A 30 4.45 -39.44 -15.73
N THR A 31 4.14 -40.73 -15.83
CA THR A 31 5.09 -41.81 -15.50
C THR A 31 5.79 -42.28 -16.77
N HIS A 32 7.02 -41.86 -17.02
CA HIS A 32 7.87 -42.40 -18.10
C HIS A 32 9.19 -42.92 -17.53
N SER A 33 9.71 -43.98 -18.15
CA SER A 33 10.90 -44.72 -17.72
C SER A 33 12.18 -43.91 -17.94
N VAL A 34 12.47 -43.01 -17.01
CA VAL A 34 13.80 -42.44 -16.84
C VAL A 34 14.71 -43.53 -16.26
N ASN A 35 15.99 -43.51 -16.63
CA ASN A 35 17.00 -44.38 -16.05
C ASN A 35 16.98 -44.23 -14.51
N MET A 36 16.49 -45.27 -13.80
CA MET A 36 16.34 -45.26 -12.34
C MET A 36 17.64 -44.92 -11.61
N ASN A 37 18.81 -45.20 -12.21
CA ASN A 37 20.09 -44.83 -11.61
C ASN A 37 20.31 -43.32 -11.55
N LYS A 38 19.88 -42.55 -12.56
CA LYS A 38 20.00 -41.08 -12.57
C LYS A 38 18.96 -40.41 -11.66
N ILE A 39 17.75 -40.97 -11.54
CA ILE A 39 16.78 -40.54 -10.53
C ILE A 39 17.33 -40.76 -9.12
N ASN A 40 17.96 -41.92 -8.88
CA ASN A 40 18.57 -42.21 -7.59
C ASN A 40 19.73 -41.25 -7.29
N GLU A 41 20.56 -40.92 -8.28
CA GLU A 41 21.61 -39.90 -8.13
C GLU A 41 21.03 -38.52 -7.82
N PHE A 42 19.99 -38.08 -8.55
CA PHE A 42 19.29 -36.82 -8.30
C PHE A 42 18.72 -36.74 -6.88
N ASN A 43 18.03 -37.80 -6.42
CA ASN A 43 17.47 -37.89 -5.08
C ASN A 43 18.53 -38.03 -3.97
N GLN A 44 19.74 -38.45 -4.29
CA GLN A 44 20.86 -38.45 -3.34
C GLN A 44 21.39 -37.04 -3.07
N TYR A 45 21.39 -36.16 -4.09
CA TYR A 45 21.86 -34.79 -3.95
C TYR A 45 20.77 -33.83 -3.47
N ILE A 46 19.55 -33.97 -4.00
CA ILE A 46 18.41 -33.11 -3.66
C ILE A 46 17.51 -33.87 -2.71
N THR A 47 17.90 -33.85 -1.45
CA THR A 47 17.14 -34.52 -0.38
C THR A 47 16.02 -33.61 0.13
N PRO A 48 14.94 -34.19 0.67
CA PRO A 48 13.91 -33.42 1.39
C PRO A 48 14.51 -32.53 2.49
N ALA A 49 15.52 -33.04 3.21
CA ALA A 49 16.21 -32.29 4.26
C ALA A 49 16.95 -31.06 3.70
N LEU A 50 17.57 -31.17 2.52
CA LEU A 50 18.24 -30.04 1.87
C LEU A 50 17.21 -29.00 1.39
N MET A 51 16.15 -29.44 0.70
CA MET A 51 15.06 -28.53 0.26
C MET A 51 14.45 -27.76 1.44
N GLN A 52 14.17 -28.46 2.53
CA GLN A 52 13.66 -27.86 3.75
C GLN A 52 14.66 -26.89 4.39
N LYS A 53 15.96 -27.23 4.40
CA LYS A 53 17.02 -26.34 4.88
C LYS A 53 17.08 -25.04 4.07
N LEU A 54 16.94 -25.12 2.74
CA LEU A 54 16.99 -23.92 1.88
C LEU A 54 15.80 -23.00 2.14
N ILE A 55 14.59 -23.55 2.18
CA ILE A 55 13.38 -22.74 2.42
C ILE A 55 13.37 -22.13 3.81
N ASN A 56 13.80 -22.89 4.81
CA ASN A 56 13.83 -22.42 6.19
C ASN A 56 15.08 -21.58 6.52
N SER A 57 15.92 -21.23 5.54
CA SER A 57 17.04 -20.32 5.77
C SER A 57 16.51 -18.92 6.10
N ASP A 58 17.21 -18.19 6.99
CA ASP A 58 16.73 -16.87 7.39
C ASP A 58 16.66 -15.92 6.19
N PHE A 59 17.58 -16.05 5.22
CA PHE A 59 17.57 -15.26 3.99
C PHE A 59 16.32 -15.53 3.14
N VAL A 60 15.98 -16.80 2.88
CA VAL A 60 14.79 -17.14 2.08
C VAL A 60 13.50 -16.77 2.79
N GLN A 61 13.41 -16.99 4.11
CA GLN A 61 12.27 -16.54 4.91
C GLN A 61 12.14 -15.00 4.87
N ASN A 62 13.25 -14.27 4.87
CA ASN A 62 13.21 -12.82 4.72
C ASN A 62 12.70 -12.39 3.34
N LEU A 63 13.09 -13.07 2.26
CA LEU A 63 12.59 -12.80 0.90
C LEU A 63 11.09 -13.05 0.75
N GLN A 64 10.58 -14.13 1.35
CA GLN A 64 9.16 -14.51 1.28
C GLN A 64 8.23 -13.47 1.94
N ASN A 65 8.69 -12.77 2.98
CA ASN A 65 7.93 -11.70 3.63
C ASN A 65 7.73 -10.45 2.76
N TYR A 66 8.45 -10.34 1.65
CA TYR A 66 8.36 -9.20 0.75
C TYR A 66 7.93 -9.59 -0.68
N GLU A 67 7.37 -10.80 -0.84
CA GLU A 67 6.99 -11.34 -2.16
C GLU A 67 8.14 -11.36 -3.17
N TYR A 68 9.41 -11.34 -2.72
CA TYR A 68 10.54 -11.13 -3.62
C TYR A 68 11.18 -12.42 -4.15
N GLN A 69 11.59 -12.34 -5.42
CA GLN A 69 12.44 -13.28 -6.13
C GLN A 69 13.92 -12.98 -5.83
N TYR A 70 14.77 -14.00 -5.72
CA TYR A 70 16.21 -13.79 -5.67
C TYR A 70 16.76 -13.78 -7.10
N VAL A 71 17.38 -12.68 -7.51
CA VAL A 71 18.15 -12.61 -8.77
C VAL A 71 19.59 -12.89 -8.41
N GLY A 72 20.01 -14.15 -8.58
CA GLY A 72 21.41 -14.49 -8.55
C GLY A 72 22.13 -13.92 -9.78
N ASN A 73 23.46 -14.03 -9.80
CA ASN A 73 24.27 -13.53 -10.91
C ASN A 73 23.93 -14.14 -12.28
N LYS A 74 23.20 -15.26 -12.31
CA LYS A 74 22.89 -16.03 -13.53
C LYS A 74 21.44 -16.52 -13.65
N TYR A 75 20.70 -16.60 -12.55
CA TYR A 75 19.36 -17.20 -12.50
C TYR A 75 18.43 -16.37 -11.63
N THR A 76 17.14 -16.49 -11.92
CA THR A 76 16.07 -16.01 -11.04
C THR A 76 15.47 -17.20 -10.30
N TYR A 77 15.28 -17.04 -9.00
CA TYR A 77 14.78 -18.08 -8.12
C TYR A 77 13.44 -17.68 -7.49
N LEU A 78 12.52 -18.64 -7.47
CA LEU A 78 11.23 -18.53 -6.81
C LEU A 78 11.08 -19.65 -5.78
N PHE A 79 10.68 -19.29 -4.56
CA PHE A 79 10.50 -20.21 -3.43
C PHE A 79 9.05 -20.18 -2.97
N GLU A 80 8.34 -21.27 -3.16
CA GLU A 80 6.93 -21.40 -2.83
C GLU A 80 6.71 -22.49 -1.80
N GLN A 81 5.85 -22.21 -0.82
CA GLN A 81 5.38 -23.18 0.14
C GLN A 81 3.85 -23.20 0.13
N ASP A 82 3.28 -24.24 -0.47
CA ASP A 82 1.84 -24.47 -0.44
C ASP A 82 1.47 -25.10 0.90
N GLN A 83 0.86 -24.29 1.77
CA GLN A 83 0.39 -24.70 3.08
C GLN A 83 -0.71 -25.79 3.00
N VAL A 84 -1.54 -25.77 1.96
CA VAL A 84 -2.70 -26.66 1.80
C VAL A 84 -2.27 -28.05 1.33
N ASN A 85 -1.37 -28.10 0.35
CA ASN A 85 -0.87 -29.36 -0.20
C ASN A 85 0.41 -29.85 0.48
N HIS A 86 0.95 -29.08 1.43
CA HIS A 86 2.24 -29.31 2.08
C HIS A 86 3.36 -29.58 1.07
N THR A 87 3.33 -28.86 -0.06
CA THR A 87 4.34 -28.97 -1.11
C THR A 87 5.29 -27.79 -1.07
N ILE A 88 6.56 -28.09 -1.29
CA ILE A 88 7.62 -27.11 -1.40
C ILE A 88 8.04 -27.07 -2.88
N ARG A 89 8.01 -25.90 -3.50
CA ARG A 89 8.45 -25.71 -4.88
C ARG A 89 9.59 -24.68 -4.93
N ILE A 90 10.65 -25.06 -5.63
CA ILE A 90 11.72 -24.14 -5.99
C ILE A 90 11.77 -24.08 -7.52
N SER A 91 11.67 -22.89 -8.09
CA SER A 91 11.77 -22.69 -9.54
C SER A 91 13.05 -21.93 -9.87
N LEU A 92 13.83 -22.47 -10.81
CA LEU A 92 15.08 -21.89 -11.31
C LEU A 92 14.88 -21.46 -12.75
N ALA A 93 14.77 -20.16 -12.99
CA ALA A 93 14.62 -19.60 -14.32
C ALA A 93 15.95 -19.03 -14.84
N LYS A 94 16.26 -19.34 -16.10
CA LYS A 94 17.39 -18.76 -16.84
C LYS A 94 16.87 -18.09 -18.10
N SER A 95 17.17 -16.80 -18.25
CA SER A 95 16.93 -16.10 -19.52
C SER A 95 18.02 -16.41 -20.55
N TYR A 96 17.64 -16.48 -21.81
CA TYR A 96 18.54 -16.58 -22.95
C TYR A 96 17.91 -15.92 -24.18
N ARG A 97 18.72 -15.54 -25.17
CA ARG A 97 18.19 -15.12 -26.48
C ARG A 97 18.11 -16.32 -27.42
N ASN A 98 16.92 -16.54 -27.99
CA ASN A 98 16.70 -17.63 -28.93
C ASN A 98 17.30 -17.29 -30.32
N THR A 99 17.11 -18.19 -31.29
CA THR A 99 17.64 -18.02 -32.66
C THR A 99 17.05 -16.82 -33.39
N ASP A 100 15.87 -16.37 -32.99
CA ASP A 100 15.15 -15.23 -33.56
C ASP A 100 15.48 -13.91 -32.82
N LYS A 101 16.42 -13.97 -31.86
CA LYS A 101 16.87 -12.86 -30.99
C LYS A 101 15.80 -12.36 -30.01
N GLU A 102 14.77 -13.16 -29.76
CA GLU A 102 13.79 -12.88 -28.72
C GLU A 102 14.30 -13.39 -27.37
N ASP A 103 13.90 -12.72 -26.28
CA ASP A 103 14.24 -13.15 -24.93
C ASP A 103 13.32 -14.32 -24.54
N ASP A 104 13.93 -15.43 -24.13
CA ASP A 104 13.28 -16.68 -23.75
C ASP A 104 13.78 -17.18 -22.40
N PHE A 105 13.05 -18.14 -21.82
CA PHE A 105 13.34 -18.67 -20.49
C PHE A 105 13.37 -20.19 -20.47
N GLU A 106 14.36 -20.73 -19.76
CA GLU A 106 14.37 -22.12 -19.32
C GLU A 106 14.10 -22.18 -17.82
N ILE A 107 13.04 -22.88 -17.41
CA ILE A 107 12.72 -23.08 -16.01
C ILE A 107 12.84 -24.55 -15.63
N TYR A 108 13.45 -24.78 -14.47
CA TYR A 108 13.43 -26.06 -13.77
C TYR A 108 12.66 -25.90 -12.47
N HIS A 109 11.63 -26.72 -12.25
CA HIS A 109 10.87 -26.76 -11.01
C HIS A 109 11.24 -28.00 -10.21
N TYR A 110 11.58 -27.82 -8.95
CA TYR A 110 11.92 -28.86 -7.99
C TYR A 110 10.81 -28.88 -6.95
N ILE A 111 9.98 -29.92 -6.97
CA ILE A 111 8.79 -30.02 -6.14
C ILE A 111 9.01 -31.13 -5.12
N LEU A 112 9.08 -30.79 -3.85
CA LEU A 112 9.06 -31.74 -2.76
C LEU A 112 7.61 -32.03 -2.39
N THR A 113 7.17 -33.27 -2.63
CA THR A 113 5.82 -33.73 -2.30
C THR A 113 5.77 -34.36 -0.90
N HIS A 114 4.56 -34.51 -0.36
CA HIS A 114 4.31 -35.14 0.95
C HIS A 114 4.87 -36.58 1.06
N GLN A 115 5.19 -37.23 -0.07
CA GLN A 115 5.83 -38.55 -0.11
C GLN A 115 7.36 -38.50 0.05
N SER A 116 7.93 -37.32 0.35
CA SER A 116 9.38 -37.11 0.50
C SER A 116 10.19 -37.44 -0.76
N ALA A 117 9.56 -37.42 -1.93
CA ALA A 117 10.23 -37.51 -3.22
C ALA A 117 10.30 -36.10 -3.83
N VAL A 118 11.44 -35.79 -4.46
CA VAL A 118 11.60 -34.56 -5.23
C VAL A 118 11.26 -34.84 -6.68
N GLU A 119 10.24 -34.18 -7.19
CA GLU A 119 9.84 -34.22 -8.59
C GLU A 119 10.52 -33.08 -9.34
N LEU A 120 11.01 -33.37 -10.55
CA LEU A 120 11.64 -32.38 -11.44
C LEU A 120 10.76 -32.15 -12.65
N PHE A 121 10.40 -30.89 -12.89
CA PHE A 121 9.73 -30.45 -14.11
C PHE A 121 10.63 -29.48 -14.87
N TYR A 122 10.64 -29.59 -16.20
CA TYR A 122 11.33 -28.67 -17.09
C TYR A 122 10.31 -27.98 -17.98
N GLN A 123 10.48 -26.66 -18.14
CA GLN A 123 9.68 -25.84 -19.03
C GLN A 123 10.62 -24.95 -19.84
N SER A 124 10.56 -25.07 -21.16
CA SER A 124 11.19 -24.15 -22.10
C SER A 124 10.14 -23.23 -22.69
N HIS A 125 10.39 -21.93 -22.65
CA HIS A 125 9.56 -20.93 -23.29
C HIS A 125 10.07 -20.68 -24.72
N ILE A 126 9.13 -20.43 -25.66
CA ILE A 126 9.41 -19.85 -26.97
C ILE A 126 8.49 -18.63 -27.10
N SER A 127 9.04 -17.44 -26.97
CA SER A 127 8.40 -16.20 -27.36
C SER A 127 8.03 -16.28 -28.85
N ILE A 128 6.79 -15.93 -29.18
CA ILE A 128 6.34 -15.69 -30.57
C ILE A 128 5.53 -14.38 -30.52
N GLY A 129 6.21 -13.24 -30.54
CA GLY A 129 5.60 -11.91 -30.34
C GLY A 129 5.08 -11.68 -28.91
N ASP A 130 4.09 -10.79 -28.73
CA ASP A 130 3.52 -10.44 -27.41
C ASP A 130 2.62 -11.54 -26.78
N ASN A 131 2.51 -12.70 -27.41
CA ASN A 131 1.67 -13.81 -26.94
C ASN A 131 2.53 -15.00 -26.49
N PHE A 132 2.41 -15.36 -25.22
CA PHE A 132 3.09 -16.51 -24.63
C PHE A 132 2.39 -17.83 -25.05
N ILE A 133 3.04 -18.64 -25.90
CA ILE A 133 2.53 -19.96 -26.30
C ILE A 133 3.28 -21.06 -25.54
N PHE A 134 2.56 -21.76 -24.66
CA PHE A 134 3.12 -22.86 -23.88
C PHE A 134 3.33 -24.11 -24.73
N SER A 135 4.59 -24.44 -25.05
CA SER A 135 4.94 -25.81 -25.42
C SER A 135 5.48 -26.55 -24.20
N GLN A 136 4.64 -27.34 -23.53
CA GLN A 136 5.15 -28.39 -22.66
C GLN A 136 5.84 -29.44 -23.53
N GLN A 137 7.10 -29.21 -23.88
CA GLN A 137 7.93 -30.30 -24.38
C GLN A 137 8.21 -31.19 -23.19
N SER A 138 7.48 -32.30 -23.08
CA SER A 138 7.85 -33.33 -22.11
C SER A 138 9.32 -33.71 -22.34
N LEU A 139 10.05 -34.06 -21.27
CA LEU A 139 11.46 -34.45 -21.27
C LEU A 139 11.84 -35.58 -22.27
N GLN A 140 10.90 -36.09 -23.07
CA GLN A 140 10.99 -37.22 -23.99
C GLN A 140 12.15 -37.18 -25.00
N ASN A 141 12.65 -36.01 -25.41
CA ASN A 141 13.65 -35.95 -26.48
C ASN A 141 15.10 -36.01 -26.00
N GLN A 142 15.43 -35.55 -24.78
CA GLN A 142 16.79 -35.59 -24.19
C GLN A 142 16.76 -35.57 -22.65
N PRO A 143 16.08 -36.51 -21.98
CA PRO A 143 15.83 -36.44 -20.54
C PRO A 143 17.15 -36.36 -19.75
N GLU A 144 18.15 -37.14 -20.16
CA GLU A 144 19.44 -37.21 -19.50
C GLU A 144 20.18 -35.86 -19.45
N LYS A 145 20.13 -35.08 -20.54
CA LYS A 145 20.78 -33.76 -20.62
C LYS A 145 20.10 -32.77 -19.68
N HIS A 146 18.77 -32.74 -19.67
CA HIS A 146 18.03 -31.84 -18.79
C HIS A 146 18.18 -32.23 -17.31
N TYR A 147 18.29 -33.52 -16.98
CA TYR A 147 18.60 -33.96 -15.61
C TYR A 147 19.99 -33.50 -15.16
N GLU A 148 21.02 -33.66 -16.00
CA GLU A 148 22.38 -33.20 -15.67
C GLU A 148 22.44 -31.68 -15.50
N GLN A 149 21.75 -30.94 -16.37
CA GLN A 149 21.63 -29.49 -16.28
C GLN A 149 20.86 -29.06 -15.03
N ALA A 150 19.72 -29.70 -14.72
CA ALA A 150 18.94 -29.42 -13.53
C ALA A 150 19.77 -29.67 -12.26
N LEU A 151 20.48 -30.79 -12.19
CA LEU A 151 21.32 -31.09 -11.03
C LEU A 151 22.47 -30.09 -10.89
N ALA A 152 23.13 -29.73 -12.00
CA ALA A 152 24.18 -28.72 -11.98
C ALA A 152 23.66 -27.36 -11.51
N ARG A 153 22.51 -26.91 -12.04
CA ARG A 153 21.87 -25.64 -11.64
C ARG A 153 21.41 -25.64 -10.19
N PHE A 154 20.89 -26.76 -9.71
CA PHE A 154 20.51 -26.88 -8.30
C PHE A 154 21.73 -26.79 -7.38
N LYS A 155 22.86 -27.39 -7.77
CA LYS A 155 24.13 -27.25 -7.02
C LYS A 155 24.61 -25.79 -7.02
N GLU A 156 24.52 -25.10 -8.14
CA GLU A 156 24.82 -23.66 -8.23
C GLU A 156 23.89 -22.85 -7.31
N LEU A 157 22.58 -23.11 -7.32
CA LEU A 157 21.62 -22.51 -6.39
C LEU A 157 22.02 -22.71 -4.93
N VAL A 158 22.36 -23.94 -4.53
CA VAL A 158 22.76 -24.24 -3.14
C VAL A 158 23.97 -23.40 -2.75
N MET A 159 24.98 -23.31 -3.62
CA MET A 159 26.16 -22.48 -3.38
C MET A 159 25.82 -20.99 -3.30
N ASP A 160 25.01 -20.48 -4.22
CA ASP A 160 24.61 -19.07 -4.26
C ASP A 160 23.79 -18.70 -3.02
N LEU A 161 22.90 -19.59 -2.56
CA LEU A 161 22.15 -19.42 -1.31
C LEU A 161 23.03 -19.51 -0.07
N GLU A 162 24.03 -20.38 -0.04
CA GLU A 162 24.97 -20.45 1.09
C GLU A 162 25.77 -19.15 1.21
N VAL A 163 26.21 -18.56 0.08
CA VAL A 163 26.87 -17.26 0.07
C VAL A 163 25.91 -16.14 0.47
N ALA A 164 24.69 -16.13 -0.07
CA ALA A 164 23.67 -15.15 0.26
C ALA A 164 23.27 -15.19 1.75
N GLU A 165 23.11 -16.39 2.30
CA GLU A 165 22.84 -16.62 3.72
C GLU A 165 23.99 -16.12 4.59
N GLN A 166 25.25 -16.42 4.24
CA GLN A 166 26.41 -15.89 4.97
C GLN A 166 26.45 -14.36 4.94
N ASN A 167 26.22 -13.74 3.78
CA ASN A 167 26.16 -12.29 3.64
C ASN A 167 25.00 -11.70 4.45
N TYR A 168 23.82 -12.33 4.42
CA TYR A 168 22.65 -11.91 5.18
C TYR A 168 22.89 -12.01 6.69
N GLN A 169 23.48 -13.12 7.16
CA GLN A 169 23.84 -13.27 8.57
C GLN A 169 24.89 -12.24 9.00
N GLN A 170 25.88 -11.94 8.16
CA GLN A 170 26.85 -10.87 8.42
C GLN A 170 26.15 -9.51 8.49
N GLN A 171 25.29 -9.16 7.53
CA GLN A 171 24.53 -7.91 7.55
C GLN A 171 23.61 -7.80 8.78
N LYS A 172 22.97 -8.90 9.18
CA LYS A 172 22.15 -8.97 10.39
C LYS A 172 22.98 -8.75 11.65
N GLN A 173 24.19 -9.31 11.71
CA GLN A 173 25.15 -9.04 12.79
C GLN A 173 25.63 -7.59 12.78
N ASP A 174 26.02 -7.06 11.62
CA ASP A 174 26.48 -5.68 11.46
C ASP A 174 25.38 -4.68 11.88
N ARG A 175 24.11 -4.92 11.49
CA ARG A 175 22.96 -4.14 11.95
C ARG A 175 22.74 -4.28 13.46
N ALA A 176 22.90 -5.47 14.03
CA ALA A 176 22.77 -5.65 15.47
C ALA A 176 23.89 -4.94 16.26
N GLU A 177 25.11 -4.91 15.73
CA GLU A 177 26.24 -4.17 16.29
C GLU A 177 26.07 -2.65 16.14
N ASP A 178 25.62 -2.17 14.98
CA ASP A 178 25.31 -0.77 14.76
C ASP A 178 24.17 -0.31 15.67
N PHE A 179 23.12 -1.12 15.84
CA PHE A 179 22.06 -0.83 16.81
C PHE A 179 22.62 -0.67 18.22
N LYS A 180 23.44 -1.62 18.69
CA LYS A 180 24.08 -1.54 20.00
C LYS A 180 24.93 -0.28 20.12
N ARG A 181 25.66 0.10 19.06
CA ARG A 181 26.46 1.33 19.01
C ARG A 181 25.58 2.58 19.11
N ARG A 182 24.48 2.66 18.36
CA ARG A 182 23.52 3.78 18.40
C ARG A 182 22.84 3.89 19.77
N ILE A 183 22.44 2.78 20.38
CA ILE A 183 21.93 2.75 21.76
C ILE A 183 22.99 3.21 22.76
N ALA A 184 24.26 2.83 22.58
CA ALA A 184 25.34 3.34 23.44
C ALA A 184 25.55 4.86 23.26
N LEU A 185 25.43 5.39 22.03
CA LEU A 185 25.49 6.82 21.76
C LEU A 185 24.36 7.58 22.47
N LEU A 186 23.14 7.04 22.48
CA LEU A 186 22.00 7.61 23.22
C LEU A 186 22.24 7.68 24.73
N ASN A 187 23.05 6.78 25.27
CA ASN A 187 23.38 6.75 26.70
C ASN A 187 24.66 7.52 27.06
N THR A 188 25.37 8.07 26.07
CA THR A 188 26.61 8.81 26.29
C THR A 188 26.29 10.28 26.56
N PRO A 189 26.65 10.84 27.73
CA PRO A 189 26.44 12.25 28.00
C PRO A 189 27.20 13.12 26.99
N ARG A 190 26.49 13.93 26.21
CA ARG A 190 27.09 14.93 25.32
C ARG A 190 26.91 16.32 25.88
N THR A 191 27.97 17.12 25.88
CA THR A 191 27.86 18.56 26.13
C THR A 191 27.66 19.28 24.81
N PHE A 192 26.40 19.45 24.40
CA PHE A 192 26.05 20.36 23.33
C PHE A 192 26.05 21.79 23.87
N LYS A 193 26.75 22.72 23.21
CA LYS A 193 26.66 24.13 23.61
C LYS A 193 25.25 24.60 23.28
N ALA A 194 24.53 25.08 24.29
CA ALA A 194 23.24 25.71 24.09
C ALA A 194 23.36 26.80 23.01
N GLN A 195 22.64 26.59 21.92
CA GLN A 195 22.52 27.51 20.80
C GLN A 195 21.05 27.75 20.55
N THR A 196 20.72 28.91 20.01
CA THR A 196 19.36 29.27 19.67
C THR A 196 19.34 29.84 18.27
N ILE A 197 18.23 29.68 17.56
CA ILE A 197 18.01 30.30 16.26
C ILE A 197 16.66 31.00 16.22
N GLN A 198 16.62 32.17 15.58
CA GLN A 198 15.38 32.85 15.26
C GLN A 198 14.84 32.34 13.93
N PHE A 199 13.63 31.80 13.91
CA PHE A 199 12.95 31.30 12.72
C PHE A 199 11.44 31.59 12.79
N SER A 200 10.84 32.08 11.70
CA SER A 200 9.40 32.37 11.57
C SER A 200 8.76 33.08 12.78
N ASP A 201 9.45 34.10 13.30
CA ASP A 201 9.05 34.91 14.47
C ASP A 201 9.22 34.26 15.85
N TYR A 202 9.82 33.06 15.93
CA TYR A 202 10.10 32.36 17.19
C TYR A 202 11.61 32.06 17.39
N THR A 203 12.05 32.02 18.65
CA THR A 203 13.42 31.60 19.00
C THR A 203 13.43 30.14 19.45
N PHE A 204 13.99 29.27 18.63
CA PHE A 204 14.15 27.84 18.92
C PHE A 204 15.45 27.56 19.67
N ASP A 205 15.41 26.59 20.58
CA ASP A 205 16.63 25.97 21.11
C ASP A 205 17.14 24.97 20.07
N ILE A 206 18.43 25.01 19.74
CA ILE A 206 19.10 23.97 18.97
C ILE A 206 19.58 22.91 19.97
N ILE A 207 19.14 21.68 19.77
CA ILE A 207 19.53 20.53 20.60
C ILE A 207 20.12 19.42 19.73
N ASP A 208 21.01 18.61 20.30
CA ASP A 208 21.50 17.42 19.61
C ASP A 208 20.43 16.32 19.53
N ALA A 209 20.65 15.38 18.62
CA ALA A 209 19.72 14.27 18.37
C ALA A 209 19.51 13.35 19.60
N VAL A 210 20.48 13.22 20.50
CA VAL A 210 20.34 12.40 21.72
C VAL A 210 19.37 13.05 22.70
N HIS A 211 19.50 14.36 22.93
CA HIS A 211 18.57 15.12 23.74
C HIS A 211 17.18 15.16 23.10
N ALA A 212 17.08 15.34 21.79
CA ALA A 212 15.82 15.28 21.05
C ALA A 212 15.11 13.93 21.24
N PHE A 213 15.86 12.82 21.09
CA PHE A 213 15.34 11.47 21.26
C PHE A 213 14.70 11.24 22.64
N SER A 214 15.23 11.87 23.69
CA SER A 214 14.68 11.76 25.05
C SER A 214 13.22 12.24 25.17
N TYR A 215 12.78 13.15 24.29
CA TYR A 215 11.40 13.65 24.24
C TYR A 215 10.45 12.76 23.43
N ILE A 216 10.98 11.96 22.50
CA ILE A 216 10.16 11.34 21.44
C ILE A 216 10.20 9.80 21.43
N LYS A 217 11.14 9.18 22.15
CA LYS A 217 11.34 7.73 22.20
C LYS A 217 10.19 6.89 22.79
N GLU A 218 9.23 7.53 23.44
CA GLU A 218 8.03 6.89 24.00
C GLU A 218 6.76 7.26 23.21
N LEU A 219 6.91 7.90 22.04
CA LEU A 219 5.77 8.18 21.17
C LEU A 219 5.41 6.92 20.39
N HIS A 220 4.12 6.59 20.41
CA HIS A 220 3.56 5.40 19.78
C HIS A 220 2.68 5.75 18.58
N GLY A 221 2.50 4.80 17.67
CA GLY A 221 1.56 4.93 16.57
C GLY A 221 0.12 5.06 17.04
N VAL A 222 -0.74 5.67 16.22
CA VAL A 222 -2.17 5.73 16.50
C VAL A 222 -2.76 4.33 16.35
N GLY A 223 -3.39 3.81 17.41
CA GLY A 223 -3.96 2.47 17.42
C GLY A 223 -2.94 1.33 17.44
N SER A 224 -1.68 1.63 17.76
CA SER A 224 -0.58 0.65 17.80
C SER A 224 0.30 0.88 19.03
N ASP A 225 0.81 -0.20 19.63
CA ASP A 225 1.84 -0.15 20.66
C ASP A 225 3.25 0.03 20.07
N GLU A 226 3.38 0.06 18.73
CA GLU A 226 4.65 0.29 18.04
C GLU A 226 5.17 1.71 18.31
N LYS A 227 6.46 1.81 18.66
CA LYS A 227 7.15 3.09 18.81
C LYS A 227 7.38 3.71 17.44
N LEU A 228 7.05 5.00 17.29
CA LEU A 228 7.24 5.72 16.03
C LEU A 228 8.69 6.03 15.73
N TYR A 229 9.48 6.27 16.78
CA TYR A 229 10.85 6.70 16.66
C TYR A 229 11.76 5.75 17.44
N ASP A 230 12.78 5.26 16.77
CA ASP A 230 13.83 4.41 17.32
C ASP A 230 15.23 4.98 17.02
N ALA A 231 16.27 4.20 17.32
CA ALA A 231 17.64 4.63 17.12
C ALA A 231 18.05 4.76 15.63
N TYR A 232 17.23 4.27 14.70
CA TYR A 232 17.42 4.33 13.26
C TYR A 232 16.60 5.41 12.57
N SER A 233 15.61 5.98 13.28
CA SER A 233 14.75 7.02 12.73
C SER A 233 15.51 8.31 12.40
N PHE A 234 16.72 8.48 12.95
CA PHE A 234 17.51 9.70 12.90
C PHE A 234 19.02 9.38 12.86
N GLU A 235 19.84 10.24 12.26
CA GLU A 235 21.30 10.09 12.29
C GLU A 235 21.90 10.60 13.59
N LEU A 236 21.76 9.79 14.65
CA LEU A 236 22.23 10.08 16.01
C LEU A 236 23.78 10.14 16.13
N ALA A 237 24.47 9.51 15.19
CA ALA A 237 25.94 9.40 15.19
C ALA A 237 26.63 10.62 14.59
N GLU A 238 25.93 11.37 13.74
CA GLU A 238 26.50 12.54 13.08
C GLU A 238 26.64 13.71 14.06
N THR A 239 27.78 14.40 13.98
CA THR A 239 28.05 15.54 14.87
C THR A 239 27.36 16.82 14.40
N ASN A 240 26.88 16.83 13.15
CA ASN A 240 26.25 17.97 12.52
C ASN A 240 24.73 17.84 12.42
N SER A 241 24.13 16.78 12.97
CA SER A 241 22.68 16.66 13.05
C SER A 241 22.13 17.37 14.29
N CYS A 242 21.00 18.06 14.12
CA CYS A 242 20.34 18.77 15.20
C CYS A 242 18.82 18.71 15.10
N PHE A 243 18.17 19.12 16.18
CA PHE A 243 16.74 19.37 16.24
C PHE A 243 16.49 20.80 16.73
N LEU A 244 15.38 21.36 16.28
CA LEU A 244 14.86 22.61 16.82
C LEU A 244 13.80 22.31 17.88
N LEU A 245 13.94 22.89 19.06
CA LEU A 245 13.05 22.66 20.19
C LEU A 245 12.33 23.96 20.58
N ALA A 246 11.00 23.88 20.64
CA ALA A 246 10.15 24.90 21.24
C ALA A 246 9.49 24.35 22.51
N LYS A 247 9.72 25.04 23.65
CA LYS A 247 9.27 24.60 24.97
C LYS A 247 7.89 25.12 25.37
N ASP A 248 7.46 26.22 24.76
CA ASP A 248 6.20 26.90 25.05
C ASP A 248 5.21 26.79 23.89
N ASP A 249 4.00 27.32 24.09
CA ASP A 249 3.03 27.44 23.00
C ASP A 249 3.58 28.40 21.94
N VAL A 250 3.59 27.97 20.69
CA VAL A 250 4.20 28.72 19.58
C VAL A 250 3.11 29.29 18.68
N ASN A 251 3.27 30.57 18.31
CA ASN A 251 2.46 31.23 17.31
C ASN A 251 3.39 31.72 16.19
N LEU A 252 3.20 31.23 14.98
CA LEU A 252 3.98 31.59 13.79
C LEU A 252 3.08 32.23 12.75
N SER A 253 3.63 33.15 11.95
CA SER A 253 2.91 33.66 10.78
C SER A 253 2.77 32.56 9.71
N LYS A 254 3.88 31.86 9.42
CA LYS A 254 3.97 30.66 8.56
C LYS A 254 5.02 29.69 9.11
N PHE A 255 5.04 28.45 8.65
CA PHE A 255 6.07 27.47 9.02
C PHE A 255 6.52 26.71 7.77
N ASP A 256 7.64 27.15 7.19
CA ASP A 256 8.15 26.64 5.91
C ASP A 256 9.53 26.00 6.10
N LEU A 257 9.61 24.68 5.98
CA LEU A 257 10.86 23.96 6.29
C LEU A 257 11.97 24.28 5.29
N SER A 258 11.64 24.67 4.05
CA SER A 258 12.67 25.04 3.06
C SER A 258 13.47 26.27 3.51
N GLU A 259 12.83 27.19 4.25
CA GLU A 259 13.49 28.38 4.79
C GLU A 259 14.44 28.04 5.96
N ILE A 260 14.23 26.92 6.65
CA ILE A 260 15.11 26.47 7.73
C ILE A 260 16.43 25.98 7.13
N SER A 261 16.35 25.13 6.11
CA SER A 261 17.51 24.58 5.40
C SER A 261 18.37 25.66 4.74
N GLU A 262 17.78 26.78 4.33
CA GLU A 262 18.51 27.95 3.84
C GLU A 262 19.21 28.75 4.96
N GLN A 263 18.65 28.78 6.17
CA GLN A 263 19.17 29.57 7.30
C GLN A 263 20.19 28.81 8.17
N ILE A 264 20.08 27.48 8.22
CA ILE A 264 20.94 26.60 9.01
C ILE A 264 21.83 25.80 8.06
N THR A 265 23.00 26.35 7.72
CA THR A 265 23.95 25.69 6.82
C THR A 265 24.97 24.80 7.54
N ASP A 266 25.17 25.03 8.84
CA ASP A 266 26.19 24.34 9.63
C ASP A 266 25.68 23.01 10.22
N PHE A 267 24.37 22.81 10.22
CA PHE A 267 23.71 21.63 10.78
C PHE A 267 22.64 21.09 9.83
N GLU A 268 22.50 19.78 9.80
CA GLU A 268 21.34 19.10 9.23
C GLU A 268 20.23 19.06 10.28
N VAL A 269 19.08 19.68 10.00
CA VAL A 269 17.92 19.65 10.89
C VAL A 269 17.14 18.38 10.64
N GLN A 270 17.11 17.45 11.59
CA GLN A 270 16.38 16.18 11.44
C GLN A 270 14.94 16.24 11.91
N GLY A 271 14.61 17.26 12.72
CA GLY A 271 13.24 17.50 13.12
C GLY A 271 13.05 18.73 14.00
N ILE A 272 11.80 19.10 14.15
CA ILE A 272 11.35 20.20 15.00
C ILE A 272 10.35 19.66 16.02
N ILE A 273 10.65 19.88 17.29
CA ILE A 273 9.86 19.40 18.42
C ILE A 273 9.19 20.59 19.11
N PHE A 274 7.87 20.58 19.16
CA PHE A 274 7.04 21.49 19.93
C PHE A 274 6.50 20.74 21.15
N LEU A 275 6.96 21.11 22.34
CA LEU A 275 6.51 20.45 23.58
C LEU A 275 5.06 20.80 23.96
N LYS A 276 4.49 21.85 23.36
CA LYS A 276 3.12 22.32 23.59
C LYS A 276 2.39 22.54 22.26
N ASN A 277 1.44 23.47 22.21
CA ASN A 277 0.64 23.71 21.02
C ASN A 277 1.42 24.52 19.98
N LEU A 278 1.13 24.25 18.71
CA LEU A 278 1.62 25.01 17.56
C LEU A 278 0.42 25.65 16.83
N HIS A 279 0.42 26.96 16.76
CA HIS A 279 -0.53 27.75 15.97
C HIS A 279 0.22 28.46 14.85
N ILE A 280 -0.21 28.24 13.61
CA ILE A 280 0.35 28.86 12.42
C ILE A 280 -0.79 29.60 11.71
N GLN A 281 -0.59 30.88 11.41
CA GLN A 281 -1.64 31.72 10.85
C GLN A 281 -1.98 31.35 9.40
N THR A 282 -0.97 31.00 8.59
CA THR A 282 -1.13 30.65 7.18
C THR A 282 -0.93 29.16 6.95
N TYR A 283 0.31 28.70 6.76
CA TYR A 283 0.58 27.34 6.30
C TYR A 283 1.74 26.67 7.00
N LEU A 284 1.70 25.34 7.02
CA LEU A 284 2.83 24.45 7.28
C LEU A 284 3.27 23.82 5.96
N MET A 285 4.56 23.88 5.64
CA MET A 285 5.14 23.29 4.43
C MET A 285 6.36 22.45 4.77
N CYS A 286 6.28 21.14 4.49
CA CYS A 286 7.45 20.27 4.40
C CYS A 286 8.17 20.44 3.05
N GLU A 287 9.48 20.25 3.04
CA GLU A 287 10.36 20.70 1.95
C GLU A 287 10.73 19.61 0.92
N ASP A 288 10.91 18.37 1.35
CA ASP A 288 11.49 17.29 0.54
C ASP A 288 10.64 16.03 0.66
N LEU A 289 10.32 15.40 -0.48
CA LEU A 289 9.44 14.24 -0.52
C LEU A 289 10.05 13.01 0.16
N ASP A 290 11.37 12.88 0.13
CA ASP A 290 12.10 11.72 0.66
C ASP A 290 12.64 11.96 2.08
N PHE A 291 13.08 13.18 2.41
CA PHE A 291 13.91 13.45 3.60
C PHE A 291 13.56 14.75 4.36
N SER A 292 12.31 15.22 4.32
CA SER A 292 11.93 16.42 5.09
C SER A 292 12.16 16.23 6.60
N PRO A 293 12.52 17.28 7.35
CA PRO A 293 12.62 17.21 8.80
C PRO A 293 11.30 16.79 9.45
N ALA A 294 11.35 15.93 10.47
CA ALA A 294 10.17 15.50 11.20
C ALA A 294 9.49 16.69 11.92
N VAL A 295 8.16 16.77 11.83
CA VAL A 295 7.37 17.76 12.60
C VAL A 295 6.70 17.02 13.75
N ILE A 296 7.07 17.37 14.98
CA ILE A 296 6.63 16.67 16.19
C ILE A 296 6.00 17.69 17.15
N VAL A 297 4.68 17.65 17.28
CA VAL A 297 3.90 18.54 18.16
C VAL A 297 3.27 17.69 19.25
N LEU A 298 3.70 17.84 20.50
CA LEU A 298 3.12 17.07 21.62
C LEU A 298 1.72 17.57 22.02
N GLY A 299 1.39 18.82 21.68
CA GLY A 299 0.07 19.43 21.87
C GLY A 299 -0.80 19.41 20.62
N ASN A 300 -1.67 20.41 20.49
CA ASN A 300 -2.51 20.61 19.31
C ASN A 300 -1.75 21.37 18.21
N LEU A 301 -2.11 21.10 16.96
CA LEU A 301 -1.64 21.82 15.78
C LEU A 301 -2.81 22.55 15.12
N SER A 302 -2.60 23.79 14.70
CA SER A 302 -3.55 24.50 13.85
C SER A 302 -2.83 25.33 12.81
N ALA A 303 -3.26 25.19 11.56
CA ALA A 303 -2.82 25.96 10.41
C ALA A 303 -3.95 25.98 9.37
N LYS A 304 -4.02 26.98 8.50
CA LYS A 304 -5.02 26.97 7.42
C LYS A 304 -4.75 25.82 6.47
N ASN A 305 -3.53 25.73 5.94
CA ASN A 305 -3.13 24.66 5.03
C ASN A 305 -1.89 23.95 5.55
N MET A 306 -1.81 22.64 5.41
CA MET A 306 -0.66 21.85 5.87
C MET A 306 -0.23 20.86 4.79
N HIS A 307 1.05 20.91 4.42
CA HIS A 307 1.70 19.93 3.56
C HIS A 307 2.66 19.07 4.38
N PHE A 308 2.54 17.75 4.27
CA PHE A 308 3.39 16.77 4.95
C PHE A 308 4.00 15.79 3.93
N CYS A 309 5.30 15.51 4.05
CA CYS A 309 6.05 14.56 3.23
C CYS A 309 7.39 14.22 3.89
N GLY A 310 8.11 13.21 3.37
CA GLY A 310 9.52 12.94 3.70
C GLY A 310 9.84 12.37 5.08
N HIS A 311 8.91 12.37 6.04
CA HIS A 311 9.15 11.74 7.34
C HIS A 311 7.89 11.24 8.03
N THR A 312 8.09 10.49 9.11
CA THR A 312 7.05 10.26 10.11
C THR A 312 6.86 11.51 10.97
N HIS A 313 5.73 12.19 10.81
CA HIS A 313 5.28 13.35 11.59
C HIS A 313 4.33 12.92 12.71
N TYR A 314 4.34 13.65 13.83
CA TYR A 314 3.57 13.33 15.02
C TYR A 314 2.85 14.56 15.59
N ILE A 315 1.55 14.43 15.82
CA ILE A 315 0.74 15.40 16.54
C ILE A 315 0.02 14.66 17.68
N GLY A 316 0.35 14.98 18.93
CA GLY A 316 -0.21 14.36 20.12
C GLY A 316 -1.65 14.78 20.41
N GLY A 317 -2.04 15.98 19.97
CA GLY A 317 -3.36 16.56 20.16
C GLY A 317 -4.22 16.60 18.89
N ASN A 318 -5.15 17.54 18.87
CA ASN A 318 -6.02 17.77 17.72
C ASN A 318 -5.29 18.57 16.63
N VAL A 319 -5.66 18.28 15.37
CA VAL A 319 -5.28 19.09 14.21
C VAL A 319 -6.50 19.87 13.72
N ARG A 320 -6.33 21.16 13.42
CA ARG A 320 -7.38 22.01 12.83
C ARG A 320 -6.88 22.77 11.62
N GLY A 321 -7.67 22.80 10.54
CA GLY A 321 -7.34 23.55 9.33
C GLY A 321 -8.40 23.50 8.24
N GLU A 322 -8.05 24.03 7.08
CA GLU A 322 -8.80 23.91 5.83
C GLU A 322 -8.36 22.64 5.10
N LEU A 323 -7.08 22.53 4.77
CA LEU A 323 -6.52 21.42 3.98
C LEU A 323 -5.36 20.72 4.70
N ILE A 324 -5.35 19.39 4.64
CA ILE A 324 -4.13 18.58 4.74
C ILE A 324 -3.82 17.97 3.38
N TYR A 325 -2.60 18.18 2.91
CA TYR A 325 -2.03 17.52 1.75
C TYR A 325 -0.85 16.66 2.21
N ALA A 326 -1.04 15.34 2.25
CA ALA A 326 -0.06 14.37 2.71
C ALA A 326 0.45 13.58 1.51
N LYS A 327 1.77 13.58 1.28
CA LYS A 327 2.33 13.09 0.04
C LYS A 327 3.56 12.21 0.21
N TYR A 328 3.58 11.15 -0.61
CA TYR A 328 4.69 10.26 -0.89
C TYR A 328 5.05 9.30 0.25
N ASN A 329 5.40 8.06 -0.12
CA ASN A 329 5.44 6.90 0.79
C ASN A 329 6.61 6.86 1.77
N HIS A 330 7.57 7.76 1.65
CA HIS A 330 8.65 7.90 2.62
C HIS A 330 8.18 8.60 3.91
N GLY A 331 6.97 9.19 3.90
CA GLY A 331 6.37 9.82 5.06
C GLY A 331 5.20 9.05 5.69
N LYS A 332 4.89 9.39 6.96
CA LYS A 332 3.63 9.02 7.64
C LYS A 332 3.13 10.19 8.46
N LEU A 333 1.82 10.36 8.58
CA LEU A 333 1.22 11.37 9.45
C LEU A 333 0.48 10.68 10.61
N HIS A 334 0.89 10.96 11.85
CA HIS A 334 0.19 10.49 13.05
C HIS A 334 -0.48 11.66 13.77
N VAL A 335 -1.80 11.61 13.91
CA VAL A 335 -2.59 12.57 14.70
C VAL A 335 -3.32 11.80 15.79
N HIS A 336 -2.88 11.89 17.04
CA HIS A 336 -3.47 11.13 18.16
C HIS A 336 -4.82 11.70 18.62
N GLY A 337 -5.07 12.99 18.42
CA GLY A 337 -6.36 13.61 18.68
C GLY A 337 -7.33 13.54 17.50
N GLY A 338 -8.26 14.49 17.47
CA GLY A 338 -9.18 14.65 16.35
C GLY A 338 -8.59 15.48 15.22
N LEU A 339 -8.88 15.08 13.98
CA LEU A 339 -8.54 15.81 12.76
C LEU A 339 -9.77 16.59 12.27
N TYR A 340 -9.80 17.90 12.51
CA TYR A 340 -10.90 18.79 12.15
C TYR A 340 -10.48 19.66 10.95
N VAL A 341 -10.68 19.13 9.75
CA VAL A 341 -10.30 19.79 8.49
C VAL A 341 -11.46 19.81 7.51
N SER A 342 -11.42 20.74 6.56
CA SER A 342 -12.39 20.71 5.47
C SER A 342 -12.07 19.57 4.51
N SER A 343 -10.81 19.42 4.11
CA SER A 343 -10.36 18.29 3.27
C SER A 343 -9.05 17.70 3.76
N ILE A 344 -8.91 16.39 3.62
CA ILE A 344 -7.63 15.69 3.64
C ILE A 344 -7.43 14.97 2.30
N ILE A 345 -6.26 15.20 1.71
CA ILE A 345 -5.82 14.57 0.48
C ILE A 345 -4.54 13.82 0.80
N ALA A 346 -4.55 12.50 0.64
CA ALA A 346 -3.40 11.65 0.86
C ALA A 346 -3.03 10.95 -0.46
N VAL A 347 -1.83 11.25 -0.94
CA VAL A 347 -1.28 10.69 -2.18
C VAL A 347 -0.07 9.84 -1.80
N ASP A 348 -0.30 8.53 -1.64
CA ASP A 348 0.74 7.55 -1.30
C ASP A 348 1.42 7.81 0.05
N MET A 349 0.75 8.51 0.98
CA MET A 349 1.28 8.77 2.32
C MET A 349 0.28 8.33 3.39
N LYS A 350 0.67 7.35 4.20
CA LYS A 350 -0.21 6.79 5.23
C LYS A 350 -0.48 7.81 6.34
N CYS A 351 -1.76 8.03 6.61
CA CYS A 351 -2.25 8.92 7.65
C CYS A 351 -3.02 8.12 8.70
N TYR A 352 -2.62 8.22 9.97
CA TYR A 352 -3.25 7.53 11.08
C TYR A 352 -3.80 8.54 12.08
N ILE A 353 -5.11 8.51 12.27
CA ILE A 353 -5.87 9.59 12.92
C ILE A 353 -6.66 9.06 14.13
N GLY A 354 -6.59 9.74 15.26
CA GLY A 354 -7.31 9.34 16.47
C GLY A 354 -8.81 9.47 16.29
N LYS A 355 -9.29 10.58 15.73
CA LYS A 355 -10.71 10.75 15.36
C LYS A 355 -10.89 11.56 14.09
N MET A 356 -11.61 11.02 13.12
CA MET A 356 -11.81 11.68 11.83
C MET A 356 -12.96 12.69 11.87
N HIS A 357 -12.68 13.95 11.57
CA HIS A 357 -13.65 15.02 11.38
C HIS A 357 -13.34 15.84 10.11
N ALA A 358 -13.08 15.13 9.00
CA ALA A 358 -12.91 15.74 7.68
C ALA A 358 -14.25 15.84 6.94
N ALA A 359 -14.51 16.96 6.23
CA ALA A 359 -15.69 17.07 5.39
C ALA A 359 -15.54 16.29 4.07
N SER A 360 -14.32 16.22 3.54
CA SER A 360 -13.94 15.44 2.37
C SER A 360 -12.61 14.70 2.58
N ILE A 361 -12.51 13.57 1.91
CA ILE A 361 -11.35 12.68 1.86
C ILE A 361 -11.11 12.33 0.39
N ILE A 362 -9.88 12.51 -0.07
CA ILE A 362 -9.37 12.05 -1.37
C ILE A 362 -8.11 11.22 -1.10
N SER A 363 -8.16 9.91 -1.36
CA SER A 363 -7.04 9.01 -1.09
C SER A 363 -7.24 7.67 -1.78
N ARG A 364 -6.12 7.00 -2.11
CA ARG A 364 -6.09 5.59 -2.51
C ARG A 364 -5.87 4.70 -1.29
N ASN A 365 -6.82 4.74 -0.35
CA ASN A 365 -6.81 3.92 0.86
C ASN A 365 -5.60 4.14 1.81
N ASP A 366 -5.10 5.36 1.91
CA ASP A 366 -3.96 5.70 2.78
C ASP A 366 -4.37 6.27 4.14
N ILE A 367 -5.66 6.47 4.38
CA ILE A 367 -6.15 7.16 5.58
C ILE A 367 -6.83 6.16 6.51
N TYR A 368 -6.39 6.14 7.76
CA TYR A 368 -6.91 5.29 8.81
C TYR A 368 -7.34 6.13 10.00
N ALA A 369 -8.42 5.76 10.67
CA ALA A 369 -8.82 6.39 11.92
C ALA A 369 -9.36 5.39 12.96
N ILE A 370 -9.33 5.78 14.24
CA ILE A 370 -9.94 4.98 15.30
C ILE A 370 -11.45 5.19 15.32
N ASP A 371 -12.17 4.09 15.17
CA ASP A 371 -13.62 4.02 15.39
C ASP A 371 -13.92 3.41 16.75
N ASP A 372 -14.92 3.99 17.41
CA ASP A 372 -15.55 3.43 18.61
C ASP A 372 -16.75 2.57 18.15
N LEU A 373 -16.60 1.26 18.24
CA LEU A 373 -17.58 0.24 17.85
C LEU A 373 -18.25 -0.37 19.09
N LEU A 374 -19.42 -0.98 18.90
CA LEU A 374 -20.08 -1.79 19.92
C LEU A 374 -20.09 -3.25 19.47
N ASP A 375 -19.69 -4.17 20.36
CA ASP A 375 -19.85 -5.60 20.12
C ASP A 375 -21.31 -6.07 20.30
N GLU A 376 -21.56 -7.36 20.06
CA GLU A 376 -22.88 -7.99 20.24
C GLU A 376 -23.41 -7.90 21.68
N GLN A 377 -22.54 -7.62 22.66
CA GLN A 377 -22.87 -7.43 24.07
C GLN A 377 -22.91 -5.95 24.50
N ASN A 378 -22.77 -5.01 23.55
CA ASN A 378 -22.68 -3.56 23.75
C ASN A 378 -21.44 -3.10 24.53
N HIS A 379 -20.33 -3.82 24.47
CA HIS A 379 -19.05 -3.31 24.94
C HIS A 379 -18.38 -2.44 23.87
N GLU A 380 -17.75 -1.35 24.30
CA GLU A 380 -16.98 -0.49 23.41
C GLU A 380 -15.68 -1.18 22.96
N ILE A 381 -15.47 -1.23 21.65
CA ILE A 381 -14.26 -1.72 21.00
C ILE A 381 -13.67 -0.58 20.18
N LYS A 382 -12.37 -0.36 20.31
CA LYS A 382 -11.63 0.56 19.44
C LYS A 382 -10.99 -0.19 18.30
N LYS A 383 -11.26 0.26 17.08
CA LYS A 383 -10.69 -0.34 15.86
C LYS A 383 -10.03 0.72 15.02
N LEU A 384 -8.81 0.47 14.55
CA LEU A 384 -8.19 1.26 13.50
C LEU A 384 -8.78 0.80 12.16
N SER A 385 -9.55 1.67 11.52
CA SER A 385 -10.29 1.38 10.30
C SER A 385 -9.76 2.21 9.14
N LEU A 386 -9.78 1.65 7.94
CA LEU A 386 -9.49 2.38 6.71
C LEU A 386 -10.65 3.31 6.37
N TYR A 387 -10.38 4.55 5.96
CA TYR A 387 -11.37 5.53 5.53
C TYR A 387 -11.27 5.75 4.01
N PRO A 388 -12.21 5.21 3.21
CA PRO A 388 -12.19 5.35 1.75
C PRO A 388 -12.39 6.80 1.29
N SER A 389 -12.04 7.05 0.03
CA SER A 389 -12.34 8.33 -0.62
C SER A 389 -13.84 8.64 -0.59
N THR A 390 -14.16 9.92 -0.43
CA THR A 390 -15.54 10.41 -0.34
C THR A 390 -15.93 11.34 -1.49
N HIS A 391 -14.94 11.90 -2.19
CA HIS A 391 -15.13 12.85 -3.29
C HIS A 391 -14.05 12.64 -4.35
N ILE A 392 -14.30 13.14 -5.56
CA ILE A 392 -13.24 13.38 -6.55
C ILE A 392 -12.68 14.80 -6.37
N VAL A 393 -11.53 15.08 -6.99
CA VAL A 393 -10.84 16.36 -6.87
C VAL A 393 -11.73 17.53 -7.31
N GLN A 394 -12.41 17.37 -8.44
CA GLN A 394 -13.22 18.40 -9.08
C GLN A 394 -14.46 18.79 -8.25
N ASP A 395 -14.87 17.93 -7.31
CA ASP A 395 -16.00 18.17 -6.40
C ASP A 395 -15.65 19.11 -5.24
N ILE A 396 -14.35 19.29 -4.95
CA ILE A 396 -13.90 19.97 -3.73
C ILE A 396 -12.98 21.14 -4.06
N LEU A 397 -12.10 20.98 -5.05
CA LEU A 397 -11.05 21.96 -5.31
C LEU A 397 -11.52 23.11 -6.21
N MET A 398 -10.82 24.23 -6.11
CA MET A 398 -10.97 25.37 -7.02
C MET A 398 -10.70 24.94 -8.47
N ASP A 399 -11.42 25.54 -9.44
CA ASP A 399 -11.32 25.19 -10.87
C ASP A 399 -9.94 25.46 -11.49
N ASP A 400 -9.10 26.28 -10.83
CA ASP A 400 -7.74 26.59 -11.27
C ASP A 400 -6.70 25.57 -10.80
N ILE A 401 -7.10 24.55 -10.04
CA ILE A 401 -6.25 23.42 -9.66
C ILE A 401 -6.44 22.30 -10.67
N SER A 402 -5.39 21.99 -11.41
CA SER A 402 -5.36 20.93 -12.40
C SER A 402 -5.40 19.55 -11.73
N THR A 403 -5.76 18.52 -12.50
CA THR A 403 -5.76 17.13 -12.03
C THR A 403 -4.79 16.29 -12.84
N GLU A 404 -4.09 15.40 -12.16
CA GLU A 404 -3.31 14.31 -12.74
C GLU A 404 -3.93 12.95 -12.39
N VAL A 405 -3.69 11.95 -13.23
CA VAL A 405 -4.18 10.59 -13.02
C VAL A 405 -3.04 9.74 -12.47
N LEU A 406 -3.16 9.31 -11.22
CA LEU A 406 -2.23 8.38 -10.57
C LEU A 406 -3.00 7.15 -10.12
N TRP A 407 -2.54 5.96 -10.51
CA TRP A 407 -3.17 4.68 -10.16
C TRP A 407 -4.69 4.65 -10.41
N ASP A 408 -5.10 5.11 -11.59
CA ASP A 408 -6.51 5.14 -12.03
C ASP A 408 -7.44 6.02 -11.17
N MET A 409 -6.85 6.97 -10.42
CA MET A 409 -7.56 7.98 -9.64
C MET A 409 -7.05 9.39 -9.96
N ASP A 410 -7.97 10.34 -10.04
CA ASP A 410 -7.63 11.75 -10.15
C ASP A 410 -7.10 12.27 -8.81
N PHE A 411 -5.92 12.89 -8.86
CA PHE A 411 -5.31 13.67 -7.78
C PHE A 411 -5.04 15.09 -8.25
N PRO A 412 -4.95 16.07 -7.33
CA PRO A 412 -4.61 17.42 -7.75
C PRO A 412 -3.15 17.51 -8.13
N GLU A 413 -2.85 18.34 -9.13
CA GLU A 413 -1.46 18.58 -9.54
C GLU A 413 -0.69 19.28 -8.44
N ASP A 414 0.48 18.73 -8.12
CA ASP A 414 1.31 19.16 -6.99
C ASP A 414 1.60 20.65 -6.99
N SER A 415 2.05 21.16 -8.14
CA SER A 415 2.52 22.53 -8.29
C SER A 415 1.38 23.52 -8.02
N ASP A 416 0.17 23.22 -8.49
CA ASP A 416 -1.01 24.07 -8.28
C ASP A 416 -1.42 24.12 -6.80
N VAL A 417 -1.40 22.96 -6.11
CA VAL A 417 -1.73 22.89 -4.67
C VAL A 417 -0.68 23.59 -3.84
N ILE A 418 0.60 23.29 -4.06
CA ILE A 418 1.72 23.89 -3.32
C ILE A 418 1.74 25.41 -3.53
N ASP A 419 1.57 25.88 -4.76
CA ASP A 419 1.49 27.32 -5.05
C ASP A 419 0.31 27.97 -4.32
N ALA A 420 -0.86 27.33 -4.30
CA ALA A 420 -2.02 27.84 -3.57
C ALA A 420 -1.75 27.92 -2.05
N ILE A 421 -1.09 26.90 -1.48
CA ILE A 421 -0.71 26.87 -0.06
C ILE A 421 0.25 28.02 0.28
N ILE A 422 1.36 28.16 -0.47
CA ILE A 422 2.39 29.19 -0.23
C ILE A 422 1.81 30.60 -0.38
N ASN A 423 0.92 30.80 -1.37
CA ASN A 423 0.25 32.07 -1.59
C ASN A 423 -0.96 32.31 -0.65
N ASN A 424 -1.18 31.43 0.34
CA ASN A 424 -2.29 31.50 1.30
C ASN A 424 -3.68 31.59 0.64
N LYS A 425 -3.81 31.06 -0.58
CA LYS A 425 -5.09 30.95 -1.28
C LYS A 425 -5.93 29.85 -0.63
N SER A 426 -7.24 29.94 -0.80
CA SER A 426 -8.12 28.81 -0.48
C SER A 426 -7.95 27.77 -1.57
N VAL A 427 -7.79 26.51 -1.18
CA VAL A 427 -7.67 25.39 -2.12
C VAL A 427 -9.05 24.76 -2.34
N ILE A 428 -9.95 24.93 -1.37
CA ILE A 428 -11.27 24.33 -1.34
C ILE A 428 -12.33 25.32 -1.82
N ASP A 429 -13.09 24.92 -2.83
CA ASP A 429 -14.29 25.63 -3.24
C ASP A 429 -15.47 25.24 -2.33
N THR A 430 -15.74 26.08 -1.34
CA THR A 430 -16.86 25.88 -0.41
C THR A 430 -18.23 25.85 -1.09
N THR A 431 -18.37 26.33 -2.32
CA THR A 431 -19.63 26.26 -3.07
C THR A 431 -19.88 24.87 -3.66
N LYS A 432 -18.81 24.11 -3.94
CA LYS A 432 -18.88 22.73 -4.46
C LYS A 432 -18.99 21.65 -3.38
N ASN A 433 -18.65 21.98 -2.13
CA ASN A 433 -18.69 21.06 -0.98
C ASN A 433 -20.10 20.55 -0.59
N SER A 434 -21.11 20.79 -1.45
CA SER A 434 -22.48 20.34 -1.33
C SER A 434 -22.88 19.28 -2.36
N ASN A 435 -21.93 18.66 -3.08
CA ASN A 435 -22.22 17.77 -4.23
C ASN A 435 -23.15 16.58 -3.93
N TYR A 436 -23.40 16.24 -2.67
CA TYR A 436 -24.38 15.23 -2.27
C TYR A 436 -25.73 15.75 -1.79
N SER A 437 -25.95 17.07 -1.80
CA SER A 437 -27.20 17.70 -1.35
C SER A 437 -28.39 17.33 -2.24
N GLU A 438 -28.17 17.17 -3.54
CA GLU A 438 -29.20 16.78 -4.52
C GLU A 438 -29.23 15.26 -4.79
N PHE A 439 -28.28 14.49 -4.24
CA PHE A 439 -28.12 13.06 -4.52
C PHE A 439 -29.39 12.24 -4.22
N THR A 440 -30.16 12.66 -3.21
CA THR A 440 -31.40 11.96 -2.82
C THR A 440 -32.58 12.26 -3.74
N LEU A 441 -32.50 13.32 -4.55
CA LEU A 441 -33.58 13.73 -5.46
C LEU A 441 -33.64 12.86 -6.71
N ASP A 442 -32.50 12.32 -7.16
CA ASP A 442 -32.41 11.58 -8.43
C ASP A 442 -32.07 10.09 -8.27
N ILE A 443 -31.76 9.61 -7.06
CA ILE A 443 -31.31 8.23 -6.82
C ILE A 443 -32.28 7.17 -7.36
N ASP A 444 -33.60 7.36 -7.21
CA ASP A 444 -34.61 6.45 -7.76
C ASP A 444 -34.58 6.43 -9.29
N ALA A 445 -34.45 7.60 -9.93
CA ALA A 445 -34.30 7.68 -11.37
C ALA A 445 -33.02 6.99 -11.86
N ARG A 446 -31.91 7.14 -11.12
CA ARG A 446 -30.62 6.52 -11.44
C ARG A 446 -30.65 5.00 -11.33
N PHE A 447 -31.17 4.45 -10.22
CA PHE A 447 -31.36 3.01 -10.06
C PHE A 447 -32.29 2.45 -11.14
N ASN A 448 -33.43 3.10 -11.41
CA ASN A 448 -34.35 2.63 -12.43
C ASN A 448 -33.72 2.68 -13.84
N LYS A 449 -32.96 3.73 -14.17
CA LYS A 449 -32.27 3.83 -15.46
C LYS A 449 -31.24 2.72 -15.65
N LEU A 450 -30.46 2.41 -14.61
CA LEU A 450 -29.45 1.35 -14.65
C LEU A 450 -30.08 -0.04 -14.74
N PHE A 451 -30.98 -0.37 -13.80
CA PHE A 451 -31.56 -1.71 -13.73
C PHE A 451 -32.55 -2.00 -14.87
N ASN A 452 -33.13 -1.00 -15.52
CA ASN A 452 -33.92 -1.20 -16.75
C ASN A 452 -33.06 -1.23 -18.03
N HIS A 453 -31.74 -1.08 -17.91
CA HIS A 453 -30.84 -1.16 -19.07
C HIS A 453 -30.88 -2.58 -19.66
N PRO A 454 -30.95 -2.77 -20.99
CA PRO A 454 -31.06 -4.09 -21.60
C PRO A 454 -29.94 -5.07 -21.23
N VAL A 455 -28.70 -4.58 -21.05
CA VAL A 455 -27.58 -5.42 -20.57
C VAL A 455 -27.86 -5.91 -19.15
N MET A 456 -28.27 -5.01 -18.24
CA MET A 456 -28.64 -5.40 -16.88
C MET A 456 -29.79 -6.41 -16.89
N GLN A 457 -30.85 -6.16 -17.68
CA GLN A 457 -32.00 -7.05 -17.80
C GLN A 457 -31.64 -8.46 -18.29
N ALA A 458 -30.64 -8.58 -19.17
CA ALA A 458 -30.14 -9.88 -19.63
C ALA A 458 -29.32 -10.61 -18.56
N GLU A 459 -28.64 -9.86 -17.68
CA GLU A 459 -27.77 -10.40 -16.63
C GLU A 459 -28.45 -10.57 -15.27
N LEU A 460 -29.69 -10.10 -15.09
CA LEU A 460 -30.43 -10.15 -13.82
C LEU A 460 -30.47 -11.50 -13.06
N PRO A 461 -30.32 -12.70 -13.67
CA PRO A 461 -30.24 -13.92 -12.89
C PRO A 461 -28.92 -14.06 -12.09
N VAL A 462 -27.91 -13.22 -12.35
CA VAL A 462 -26.54 -13.33 -11.80
C VAL A 462 -26.08 -11.95 -11.32
N ARG A 463 -25.25 -11.90 -10.26
CA ARG A 463 -24.55 -10.68 -9.85
C ARG A 463 -23.61 -10.24 -10.97
N CYS A 464 -23.86 -9.07 -11.55
CA CYS A 464 -22.98 -8.46 -12.54
C CYS A 464 -21.78 -7.83 -11.82
N LYS A 465 -20.57 -8.09 -12.32
CA LYS A 465 -19.30 -7.53 -11.80
C LYS A 465 -18.51 -6.92 -12.95
N ILE A 466 -17.98 -5.73 -12.72
CA ILE A 466 -17.03 -5.05 -13.60
C ILE A 466 -15.72 -4.89 -12.84
N PHE A 467 -14.69 -5.62 -13.24
CA PHE A 467 -13.35 -5.54 -12.66
C PHE A 467 -12.58 -4.34 -13.18
N LEU A 468 -11.82 -3.67 -12.30
CA LEU A 468 -11.08 -2.47 -12.66
C LEU A 468 -9.76 -2.78 -13.36
N ASN A 469 -9.05 -3.82 -12.92
CA ASN A 469 -7.74 -4.20 -13.43
C ASN A 469 -7.68 -5.70 -13.71
N GLU A 470 -6.93 -6.09 -14.73
CA GLU A 470 -6.68 -7.51 -15.02
C GLU A 470 -5.91 -8.14 -13.86
N GLY A 471 -6.49 -9.17 -13.23
CA GLY A 471 -5.87 -9.89 -12.11
C GLY A 471 -6.22 -9.37 -10.71
N SER A 472 -6.85 -8.18 -10.59
CA SER A 472 -7.43 -7.73 -9.31
C SER A 472 -8.87 -8.19 -9.18
N GLU A 473 -9.29 -8.58 -7.97
CA GLU A 473 -10.70 -8.85 -7.67
C GLU A 473 -11.49 -7.57 -7.32
N THR A 474 -10.82 -6.41 -7.29
CA THR A 474 -11.44 -5.11 -7.07
C THR A 474 -12.41 -4.78 -8.21
N CYS A 475 -13.68 -4.57 -7.85
CA CYS A 475 -14.76 -4.45 -8.83
C CYS A 475 -15.91 -3.56 -8.39
N TYR A 476 -16.61 -3.01 -9.38
CA TYR A 476 -17.99 -2.56 -9.19
C TYR A 476 -18.94 -3.73 -9.40
N PHE A 477 -20.02 -3.77 -8.64
CA PHE A 477 -21.02 -4.83 -8.76
C PHE A 477 -22.44 -4.30 -8.70
N TYR A 478 -23.33 -5.07 -9.34
CA TYR A 478 -24.74 -4.75 -9.50
C TYR A 478 -25.55 -6.02 -9.29
N ASN A 479 -26.58 -5.93 -8.46
CA ASN A 479 -27.32 -7.12 -8.08
C ASN A 479 -28.81 -6.81 -7.86
N HIS A 480 -29.66 -7.79 -8.14
CA HIS A 480 -31.09 -7.77 -7.92
C HIS A 480 -31.50 -9.12 -7.33
N TYR A 481 -32.10 -9.10 -6.14
CA TYR A 481 -32.42 -10.32 -5.41
C TYR A 481 -33.71 -10.17 -4.60
N VAL A 482 -34.25 -11.30 -4.14
CA VAL A 482 -35.38 -11.34 -3.21
C VAL A 482 -34.89 -11.88 -1.88
N TYR A 483 -35.13 -11.15 -0.80
CA TYR A 483 -34.81 -11.57 0.57
C TYR A 483 -36.02 -11.37 1.46
N GLN A 484 -36.42 -12.42 2.19
CA GLN A 484 -37.62 -12.41 3.03
C GLN A 484 -38.87 -11.87 2.29
N GLU A 485 -39.12 -12.36 1.07
CA GLU A 485 -40.24 -11.94 0.21
C GLU A 485 -40.20 -10.49 -0.30
N HIS A 486 -39.15 -9.72 0.04
CA HIS A 486 -38.98 -8.35 -0.42
C HIS A 486 -37.94 -8.27 -1.56
N PRO A 487 -38.21 -7.51 -2.64
CA PRO A 487 -37.28 -7.33 -3.74
C PRO A 487 -36.28 -6.19 -3.44
N TYR A 488 -34.99 -6.45 -3.68
CA TYR A 488 -33.88 -5.53 -3.43
C TYR A 488 -33.01 -5.34 -4.67
N ARG A 489 -32.43 -4.15 -4.81
CA ARG A 489 -31.37 -3.86 -5.78
C ARG A 489 -30.20 -3.24 -5.05
N GLU A 490 -28.98 -3.57 -5.45
CA GLU A 490 -27.78 -2.95 -4.89
C GLU A 490 -26.77 -2.61 -5.98
N ILE A 491 -26.07 -1.51 -5.74
CA ILE A 491 -24.93 -1.04 -6.52
C ILE A 491 -23.80 -0.84 -5.52
N GLY A 492 -22.61 -1.36 -5.82
CA GLY A 492 -21.48 -1.22 -4.91
C GLY A 492 -20.12 -1.37 -5.56
N PHE A 493 -19.13 -1.24 -4.70
CA PHE A 493 -17.71 -1.36 -4.96
C PHE A 493 -17.11 -2.29 -3.91
N GLU A 494 -16.24 -3.19 -4.34
CA GLU A 494 -15.53 -4.17 -3.52
C GLU A 494 -14.04 -3.99 -3.78
N ASP A 495 -13.28 -3.68 -2.74
CA ASP A 495 -11.83 -3.56 -2.77
C ASP A 495 -11.24 -4.77 -2.03
N THR A 496 -10.73 -5.72 -2.79
CA THR A 496 -10.24 -6.99 -2.25
C THR A 496 -8.83 -6.88 -1.69
N ASP A 497 -8.09 -5.86 -2.11
CA ASP A 497 -6.71 -5.62 -1.67
C ASP A 497 -6.71 -4.98 -0.27
N TYR A 498 -7.75 -4.19 0.03
CA TYR A 498 -7.94 -3.51 1.31
C TYR A 498 -9.11 -4.06 2.14
N HIS A 499 -9.72 -5.15 1.70
CA HIS A 499 -10.76 -5.91 2.42
C HIS A 499 -11.94 -5.04 2.87
N TYR A 500 -12.52 -4.25 1.96
CA TYR A 500 -13.75 -3.52 2.27
C TYR A 500 -14.74 -3.48 1.11
N ARG A 501 -15.99 -3.19 1.43
CA ARG A 501 -17.08 -3.05 0.47
C ARG A 501 -17.91 -1.80 0.77
N LEU A 502 -18.21 -1.04 -0.27
CA LEU A 502 -19.14 0.09 -0.24
C LEU A 502 -20.37 -0.28 -1.07
N ARG A 503 -21.58 -0.08 -0.54
CA ARG A 503 -22.79 -0.33 -1.32
C ARG A 503 -23.96 0.52 -0.91
N ILE A 504 -24.85 0.78 -1.86
CA ILE A 504 -26.16 1.35 -1.62
C ILE A 504 -27.20 0.29 -1.98
N ILE A 505 -28.02 -0.06 -1.00
CA ILE A 505 -29.11 -1.03 -1.13
C ILE A 505 -30.43 -0.28 -1.23
N ASN A 506 -31.20 -0.60 -2.25
CA ASN A 506 -32.57 -0.14 -2.46
C ASN A 506 -33.55 -1.27 -2.17
N ARG A 507 -34.49 -1.01 -1.26
CA ARG A 507 -35.67 -1.84 -1.05
C ARG A 507 -36.79 -1.35 -1.98
N ILE A 508 -37.13 -2.12 -3.00
CA ILE A 508 -37.94 -1.63 -4.14
C ILE A 508 -39.39 -1.30 -3.73
N ASP A 509 -39.99 -2.08 -2.82
CA ASP A 509 -41.37 -1.90 -2.38
C ASP A 509 -41.56 -0.64 -1.52
N THR A 510 -40.58 -0.29 -0.68
CA THR A 510 -40.63 0.89 0.19
C THR A 510 -39.94 2.12 -0.40
N LYS A 511 -39.13 1.94 -1.45
CA LYS A 511 -38.19 2.94 -2.00
C LYS A 511 -37.18 3.46 -0.98
N GLU A 512 -36.86 2.67 0.03
CA GLU A 512 -35.83 3.01 1.01
C GLU A 512 -34.44 2.76 0.44
N TYR A 513 -33.49 3.63 0.78
CA TYR A 513 -32.09 3.55 0.37
C TYR A 513 -31.19 3.61 1.58
N VAL A 514 -30.32 2.61 1.71
CA VAL A 514 -29.41 2.47 2.84
C VAL A 514 -27.99 2.34 2.31
N ALA A 515 -27.07 3.09 2.90
CA ALA A 515 -25.65 3.05 2.56
C ALA A 515 -24.89 2.18 3.57
N TYR A 516 -23.99 1.34 3.05
CA TYR A 516 -23.14 0.42 3.79
C TYR A 516 -21.67 0.69 3.48
N LEU A 517 -20.85 0.66 4.53
CA LEU A 517 -19.41 0.43 4.47
C LEU A 517 -19.10 -0.79 5.32
N GLU A 518 -18.60 -1.85 4.71
CA GLU A 518 -18.36 -3.15 5.34
C GLU A 518 -16.87 -3.45 5.29
N TYR A 519 -16.28 -3.88 6.39
CA TYR A 519 -14.91 -4.36 6.44
C TYR A 519 -14.93 -5.87 6.51
N LEU A 520 -14.14 -6.49 5.63
CA LEU A 520 -14.11 -7.93 5.42
C LEU A 520 -12.90 -8.54 6.12
N THR A 521 -12.95 -9.84 6.34
CA THR A 521 -11.79 -10.65 6.70
C THR A 521 -10.81 -10.74 5.52
N GLU A 522 -9.58 -11.16 5.78
CA GLU A 522 -8.51 -11.27 4.75
C GLU A 522 -8.89 -12.18 3.56
N ASP A 523 -9.84 -13.11 3.76
CA ASP A 523 -10.37 -13.97 2.70
C ASP A 523 -11.41 -13.28 1.79
N ASN A 524 -11.75 -12.02 2.06
CA ASN A 524 -12.80 -11.24 1.39
C ASN A 524 -14.20 -11.90 1.42
N GLN A 525 -14.43 -12.90 2.27
CA GLN A 525 -15.71 -13.63 2.34
C GLN A 525 -16.58 -13.19 3.51
N SER A 526 -15.98 -13.04 4.69
CA SER A 526 -16.72 -12.78 5.93
C SER A 526 -16.62 -11.33 6.33
N GLU A 527 -17.68 -10.79 6.93
CA GLU A 527 -17.66 -9.45 7.49
C GLU A 527 -17.02 -9.46 8.89
N THR A 528 -16.19 -8.46 9.17
CA THR A 528 -15.63 -8.20 10.49
C THR A 528 -16.50 -7.19 11.27
N TYR A 529 -16.88 -6.08 10.63
CA TYR A 529 -17.80 -5.06 11.14
C TYR A 529 -18.27 -4.14 10.00
N HIS A 530 -19.30 -3.34 10.22
CA HIS A 530 -19.83 -2.42 9.23
C HIS A 530 -20.37 -1.12 9.82
N PHE A 531 -20.57 -0.14 8.95
CA PHE A 531 -21.33 1.08 9.21
C PHE A 531 -22.55 1.13 8.30
N ILE A 532 -23.72 1.33 8.90
CA ILE A 532 -25.00 1.49 8.21
C ILE A 532 -25.50 2.91 8.43
N SER A 533 -25.97 3.55 7.35
CA SER A 533 -26.53 4.89 7.41
C SER A 533 -27.67 5.07 6.40
N GLN A 534 -28.56 6.02 6.69
CA GLN A 534 -29.54 6.47 5.71
C GLN A 534 -28.83 7.26 4.62
N ILE A 535 -29.32 7.19 3.38
CA ILE A 535 -28.68 7.92 2.28
C ILE A 535 -28.72 9.46 2.46
N THR A 536 -29.63 9.95 3.30
CA THR A 536 -29.72 11.37 3.69
C THR A 536 -28.63 11.81 4.66
N ASP A 537 -27.93 10.87 5.28
CA ASP A 537 -26.90 11.17 6.24
C ASP A 537 -25.65 11.74 5.57
N ASN A 538 -24.84 12.44 6.37
CA ASN A 538 -23.63 13.13 5.92
C ASN A 538 -22.36 12.53 6.53
N PHE A 539 -22.43 11.28 7.01
CA PHE A 539 -21.28 10.57 7.53
C PHE A 539 -20.28 10.26 6.42
N THR A 540 -19.01 10.09 6.80
CA THR A 540 -17.92 9.73 5.87
C THR A 540 -18.23 8.44 5.12
N SER A 541 -18.73 7.41 5.80
CA SER A 541 -19.17 6.15 5.18
C SER A 541 -20.29 6.35 4.16
N THR A 542 -21.28 7.19 4.46
CA THR A 542 -22.37 7.52 3.53
C THR A 542 -21.85 8.21 2.28
N LYS A 543 -20.93 9.17 2.43
CA LYS A 543 -20.32 9.89 1.30
C LYS A 543 -19.46 8.97 0.44
N ALA A 544 -18.68 8.08 1.04
CA ALA A 544 -17.91 7.07 0.33
C ALA A 544 -18.81 6.14 -0.51
N ALA A 545 -19.93 5.69 0.06
CA ALA A 545 -20.90 4.88 -0.68
C ALA A 545 -21.55 5.64 -1.84
N LYS A 546 -21.81 6.95 -1.67
CA LYS A 546 -22.32 7.83 -2.75
C LYS A 546 -21.30 7.98 -3.88
N LEU A 547 -20.03 8.18 -3.55
CA LEU A 547 -18.94 8.23 -4.53
C LEU A 547 -18.83 6.90 -5.30
N ALA A 548 -18.82 5.77 -4.58
CA ALA A 548 -18.75 4.44 -5.19
C ALA A 548 -19.90 4.20 -6.16
N LEU A 549 -21.13 4.61 -5.81
CA LEU A 549 -22.27 4.52 -6.73
C LEU A 549 -22.09 5.41 -7.96
N ASN A 550 -21.62 6.65 -7.79
CA ASN A 550 -21.36 7.54 -8.93
C ASN A 550 -20.39 6.88 -9.92
N LYS A 551 -19.25 6.39 -9.42
CA LYS A 551 -18.24 5.72 -10.26
C LYS A 551 -18.77 4.43 -10.87
N ALA A 552 -19.48 3.59 -10.11
CA ALA A 552 -20.08 2.36 -10.65
C ALA A 552 -21.01 2.66 -11.84
N ILE A 553 -21.93 3.62 -11.69
CA ILE A 553 -22.83 4.00 -12.78
C ILE A 553 -22.06 4.53 -14.01
N GLU A 554 -21.06 5.36 -13.79
CA GLU A 554 -20.20 5.88 -14.87
C GLU A 554 -19.47 4.75 -15.60
N THR A 555 -18.80 3.87 -14.86
CA THR A 555 -18.08 2.72 -15.40
C THR A 555 -19.00 1.78 -16.17
N PHE A 556 -20.20 1.51 -15.66
CA PHE A 556 -21.19 0.69 -16.37
C PHE A 556 -21.52 1.28 -17.74
N TYR A 557 -21.82 2.58 -17.83
CA TYR A 557 -22.14 3.21 -19.10
C TYR A 557 -20.94 3.38 -20.03
N TYR A 558 -19.74 3.55 -19.47
CA TYR A 558 -18.50 3.57 -20.24
C TYR A 558 -18.22 2.22 -20.92
N GLN A 559 -18.46 1.10 -20.24
CA GLN A 559 -18.28 -0.24 -20.80
C GLN A 559 -19.44 -0.68 -21.72
N HIS A 560 -20.62 -0.08 -21.57
CA HIS A 560 -21.80 -0.38 -22.38
C HIS A 560 -22.36 0.85 -23.13
N PRO A 561 -21.55 1.53 -23.98
CA PRO A 561 -21.93 2.79 -24.61
C PRO A 561 -23.03 2.66 -25.69
N ASN A 562 -23.30 1.44 -26.16
CA ASN A 562 -23.98 1.17 -27.45
C ASN A 562 -25.43 0.68 -27.38
N VAL A 563 -26.17 0.87 -26.29
CA VAL A 563 -27.62 0.55 -26.29
C VAL A 563 -28.50 1.74 -26.72
N TYR A 564 -27.91 2.90 -27.02
CA TYR A 564 -28.60 4.08 -27.57
C TYR A 564 -28.03 4.57 -28.92
N LYS A 565 -27.63 3.64 -29.79
CA LYS A 565 -27.58 3.89 -31.25
C LYS A 565 -28.53 2.92 -31.96
N ARG A 566 -29.83 3.16 -31.85
CA ARG A 566 -30.83 2.72 -32.83
C ARG A 566 -32.09 3.55 -32.75
#